data_AF-A0A1F5CVR6-F1
#
_entry.id   AF-A0A1F5CVR6-F1
#
_cell.length_a   1.000
_cell.length_b   1.000
_cell.length_c   1.000
_cell.angle_alpha   90.00
_cell.angle_beta   90.00
_cell.angle_gamma   90.00
#
_symmetry.space_group_name_H-M   'P 1'
#
loop_
_entity.id
_entity.type
_entity.pdbx_description
1 polymer ?
#
loop_
_entity_poly.entity_id
_entity_poly.type
_entity_poly.pdbx_seq_one_letter_code
_entity_poly.pdbx_strand_id
1 'polypeptide(L)'
;MKQEPVKKVFTLKYDFTLALKRIRVDKSASMIMIAVIGLSAALTELAYANLIFSRVFMESYELPAGDEVHLYIVAAAFLFMVAIIGVASYLRIREGEANYEVMKTCGASPAQILKLCLAENLVIGLAGGTLGAFGSLLTFLIICGSQFGWPLWLLSPTFEYLVSGAITAIISIGVSILFPILFSHISLNKY
;
A
#
# COMPACT_ATOMS: atom_id res chain seq x y z
N MET A 1 -35.29 -9.58 -33.29
CA MET A 1 -35.06 -8.52 -32.29
C MET A 1 -33.57 -8.20 -32.26
N LYS A 2 -33.14 -7.03 -32.75
CA LYS A 2 -31.76 -6.56 -32.55
C LYS A 2 -31.67 -6.12 -31.09
N GLN A 3 -30.94 -6.86 -30.26
CA GLN A 3 -30.60 -6.37 -28.92
C GLN A 3 -29.68 -5.18 -29.12
N GLU A 4 -30.17 -3.98 -28.80
CA GLU A 4 -29.31 -2.81 -28.71
C GLU A 4 -28.21 -3.13 -27.69
N PRO A 5 -26.93 -2.92 -28.03
CA PRO A 5 -25.86 -3.14 -27.08
C PRO A 5 -26.11 -2.20 -25.92
N VAL A 6 -26.37 -2.78 -24.75
CA VAL A 6 -26.46 -2.05 -23.49
C VAL A 6 -25.08 -1.45 -23.23
N LYS A 7 -24.83 -0.27 -23.81
CA LYS A 7 -23.75 0.64 -23.43
C LYS A 7 -24.09 1.14 -22.03
N LYS A 8 -23.96 0.27 -21.03
CA LYS A 8 -23.78 0.72 -19.66
C LYS A 8 -22.46 1.47 -19.67
N VAL A 9 -22.57 2.79 -19.68
CA VAL A 9 -21.44 3.70 -19.55
C VAL A 9 -20.87 3.45 -18.16
N PHE A 10 -19.87 2.58 -18.08
CA PHE A 10 -19.07 2.40 -16.87
C PHE A 10 -18.38 3.73 -16.61
N THR A 11 -18.96 4.51 -15.70
CA THR A 11 -18.37 5.74 -15.20
C THR A 11 -17.43 5.39 -14.06
N LEU A 12 -16.33 6.14 -13.91
CA LEU A 12 -15.38 5.97 -12.81
C LEU A 12 -16.06 5.90 -11.43
N LYS A 13 -17.12 6.70 -11.25
CA LYS A 13 -17.94 6.71 -10.03
C LYS A 13 -18.64 5.37 -9.78
N TYR A 14 -19.16 4.72 -10.81
CA TYR A 14 -19.80 3.42 -10.69
C TYR A 14 -18.79 2.33 -10.31
N ASP A 15 -17.62 2.33 -10.98
CA ASP A 15 -16.55 1.36 -10.70
C ASP A 15 -16.06 1.47 -9.26
N PHE A 16 -15.87 2.69 -8.76
CA PHE A 16 -15.48 2.94 -7.38
C PHE A 16 -16.55 2.52 -6.37
N THR A 17 -17.82 2.78 -6.68
CA THR A 17 -18.95 2.36 -5.83
C THR A 17 -19.06 0.84 -5.77
N LEU A 18 -18.83 0.16 -6.90
CA LEU A 18 -18.83 -1.29 -6.97
C LEU A 18 -17.64 -1.90 -6.20
N ALA A 19 -16.46 -1.32 -6.33
CA ALA A 19 -15.27 -1.70 -5.56
C ALA A 19 -15.52 -1.61 -4.06
N LEU A 20 -16.09 -0.49 -3.56
CA LEU A 20 -16.45 -0.34 -2.15
C LEU A 20 -17.48 -1.39 -1.68
N LYS A 21 -18.48 -1.70 -2.51
CA LYS A 21 -19.44 -2.76 -2.21
C LYS A 21 -18.76 -4.12 -2.09
N ARG A 22 -17.84 -4.44 -2.99
CA ARG A 22 -17.12 -5.72 -2.98
C ARG A 22 -16.18 -5.83 -1.78
N ILE A 23 -15.45 -4.76 -1.45
CA ILE A 23 -14.65 -4.66 -0.21
C ILE A 23 -15.51 -4.90 1.03
N ARG A 24 -16.76 -4.40 1.04
CA ARG A 24 -17.69 -4.61 2.16
C ARG A 24 -18.18 -6.05 2.25
N VAL A 25 -18.45 -6.70 1.12
CA VAL A 25 -18.90 -8.11 1.07
C VAL A 25 -17.77 -9.01 1.53
N ASP A 26 -16.55 -8.76 1.06
CA ASP A 26 -15.37 -9.53 1.38
C ASP A 26 -14.49 -8.82 2.42
N LYS A 27 -15.14 -8.53 3.55
CA LYS A 27 -14.57 -7.68 4.60
C LYS A 27 -13.31 -8.29 5.21
N SER A 28 -13.29 -9.60 5.46
CA SER A 28 -12.15 -10.27 6.10
C SER A 28 -10.89 -10.17 5.25
N ALA A 29 -10.95 -10.58 3.98
CA ALA A 29 -9.80 -10.55 3.08
C ALA A 29 -9.32 -9.11 2.83
N SER A 30 -10.26 -8.17 2.66
CA SER A 30 -9.92 -6.75 2.45
C SER A 30 -9.27 -6.13 3.69
N MET A 31 -9.75 -6.46 4.90
CA MET A 31 -9.14 -5.99 6.16
C MET A 31 -7.74 -6.56 6.37
N ILE A 32 -7.53 -7.85 6.06
CA ILE A 32 -6.20 -8.46 6.12
C ILE A 32 -5.25 -7.74 5.16
N MET A 33 -5.69 -7.46 3.93
CA MET A 33 -4.86 -6.76 2.94
C MET A 33 -4.51 -5.33 3.37
N ILE A 34 -5.48 -4.58 3.89
CA ILE A 34 -5.25 -3.24 4.47
C ILE A 34 -4.24 -3.32 5.61
N ALA A 35 -4.39 -4.30 6.52
CA ALA A 35 -3.49 -4.48 7.64
C ALA A 35 -2.06 -4.85 7.19
N VAL A 36 -1.93 -5.72 6.20
CA VAL A 36 -0.64 -6.13 5.63
C VAL A 36 0.07 -4.94 4.97
N ILE A 37 -0.63 -4.19 4.12
CA ILE A 37 -0.07 -2.98 3.49
C ILE A 37 0.30 -1.97 4.56
N GLY A 38 -0.59 -1.69 5.50
CA GLY A 38 -0.34 -0.71 6.58
C GLY A 38 0.83 -1.10 7.48
N LEU A 39 0.93 -2.37 7.88
CA LEU A 39 2.05 -2.84 8.70
C LEU A 39 3.36 -2.77 7.94
N SER A 40 3.38 -3.19 6.66
CA SER A 40 4.59 -3.14 5.85
C SER A 40 5.07 -1.70 5.63
N ALA A 41 4.16 -0.77 5.30
CA ALA A 41 4.47 0.65 5.17
C ALA A 41 4.96 1.25 6.50
N ALA A 42 4.33 0.89 7.62
CA ALA A 42 4.74 1.38 8.93
C ALA A 42 6.16 0.91 9.31
N LEU A 43 6.51 -0.35 9.01
CA LEU A 43 7.84 -0.88 9.27
C LEU A 43 8.91 -0.23 8.37
N THR A 44 8.61 -0.01 7.09
CA THR A 44 9.52 0.71 6.18
C THR A 44 9.75 2.14 6.66
N GLU A 45 8.68 2.82 7.06
CA GLU A 45 8.77 4.18 7.57
C GLU A 45 9.54 4.24 8.89
N LEU A 46 9.38 3.25 9.78
CA LEU A 46 10.16 3.17 11.02
C LEU A 46 11.65 2.88 10.77
N ALA A 47 11.99 2.14 9.70
CA ALA A 47 13.39 1.96 9.30
C ALA A 47 14.00 3.28 8.79
N TYR A 48 13.23 4.04 8.00
CA TYR A 48 13.65 5.35 7.50
C TYR A 48 13.77 6.39 8.62
N ALA A 49 12.82 6.37 9.55
CA ALA A 49 12.84 7.14 10.79
C ALA A 49 14.15 7.00 11.54
N ASN A 50 14.54 5.74 11.76
CA ASN A 50 15.76 5.42 12.47
C ASN A 50 17.01 5.99 11.76
N LEU A 51 17.06 5.91 10.43
CA LEU A 51 18.13 6.53 9.62
C LEU A 51 18.18 8.06 9.77
N ILE A 52 17.05 8.76 9.68
CA ILE A 52 17.06 10.23 9.86
C ILE A 52 17.51 10.58 11.27
N PHE A 53 16.94 9.91 12.27
CA PHE A 53 17.25 10.17 13.66
C PHE A 53 18.72 9.92 13.96
N SER A 54 19.28 8.80 13.51
CA SER A 54 20.69 8.49 13.73
C SER A 54 21.61 9.48 13.03
N ARG A 55 21.27 9.96 11.83
CA ARG A 55 22.03 11.02 11.14
C ARG A 55 22.07 12.33 11.93
N VAL A 56 20.91 12.83 12.32
CA VAL A 56 20.80 14.08 13.09
C VAL A 56 21.54 13.97 14.42
N PHE A 57 21.42 12.81 15.09
CA PHE A 57 22.13 12.55 16.33
C PHE A 57 23.64 12.54 16.12
N MET A 58 24.16 11.77 15.16
CA MET A 58 25.60 11.66 14.92
C MET A 58 26.23 12.99 14.50
N GLU A 59 25.54 13.78 13.68
CA GLU A 59 25.96 15.13 13.29
C GLU A 59 26.06 16.07 14.51
N SER A 60 25.14 15.95 15.46
CA SER A 60 25.14 16.75 16.70
C SER A 60 26.33 16.44 17.63
N TYR A 61 26.96 15.27 17.51
CA TYR A 61 28.10 14.84 18.34
C TYR A 61 29.42 14.74 17.57
N GLU A 62 29.48 15.21 16.32
CA GLU A 62 30.66 15.13 15.45
C GLU A 62 31.19 13.69 15.27
N LEU A 63 30.31 12.69 15.36
CA LEU A 63 30.67 11.29 15.19
C LEU A 63 30.54 10.87 13.72
N PRO A 64 31.41 9.98 13.21
CA PRO A 64 31.32 9.50 11.84
C PRO A 64 30.01 8.73 11.62
N ALA A 65 29.16 9.22 10.71
CA ALA A 65 27.92 8.56 10.35
C ALA A 65 28.22 7.22 9.66
N GLY A 66 27.81 6.11 10.25
CA GLY A 66 27.83 4.78 9.62
C GLY A 66 26.75 4.64 8.55
N ASP A 67 26.79 5.50 7.52
CA ASP A 67 25.72 5.72 6.56
C ASP A 67 25.39 4.48 5.72
N GLU A 68 26.38 3.64 5.41
CA GLU A 68 26.19 2.49 4.53
C GLU A 68 25.26 1.44 5.14
N VAL A 69 25.43 1.11 6.43
CA VAL A 69 24.62 0.09 7.11
C VAL A 69 23.15 0.51 7.17
N HIS A 70 22.89 1.79 7.46
CA HIS A 70 21.54 2.31 7.54
C HIS A 70 20.85 2.36 6.18
N LEU A 71 21.59 2.69 5.11
CA LEU A 71 21.08 2.63 3.75
C LEU A 71 20.65 1.21 3.37
N TYR A 72 21.44 0.19 3.71
CA TYR A 72 21.08 -1.21 3.48
C TYR A 72 19.83 -1.64 4.25
N ILE A 73 19.67 -1.18 5.49
CA ILE A 73 18.47 -1.47 6.30
C ILE A 73 17.21 -0.86 5.65
N VAL A 74 17.27 0.40 5.21
CA VAL A 74 16.15 1.06 4.52
C VAL A 74 15.82 0.35 3.20
N ALA A 75 16.84 0.02 2.40
CA ALA A 75 16.65 -0.72 1.15
C ALA A 75 16.02 -2.10 1.39
N ALA A 76 16.47 -2.83 2.43
CA ALA A 76 15.90 -4.11 2.81
C ALA A 76 14.44 -3.98 3.26
N ALA A 77 14.12 -2.98 4.09
CA ALA A 77 12.76 -2.71 4.55
C ALA A 77 11.82 -2.36 3.38
N PHE A 78 12.34 -1.64 2.38
CA PHE A 78 11.59 -1.32 1.18
C PHE A 78 11.32 -2.55 0.31
N LEU A 79 12.33 -3.36 0.04
CA LEU A 79 12.18 -4.62 -0.70
C LEU A 79 11.21 -5.57 0.01
N PHE A 80 11.29 -5.65 1.33
CA PHE A 80 10.38 -6.43 2.16
C PHE A 80 8.92 -5.96 2.02
N MET A 81 8.67 -4.64 2.06
CA MET A 81 7.35 -4.07 1.82
C MET A 81 6.83 -4.44 0.43
N VAL A 82 7.64 -4.24 -0.62
CA VAL A 82 7.24 -4.60 -1.99
C VAL A 82 6.90 -6.08 -2.11
N ALA A 83 7.72 -6.96 -1.54
CA ALA A 83 7.50 -8.40 -1.57
C ALA A 83 6.20 -8.80 -0.84
N ILE A 84 5.97 -8.29 0.36
CA ILE A 84 4.78 -8.59 1.16
C ILE A 84 3.51 -8.09 0.48
N ILE A 85 3.49 -6.85 0.00
CA ILE A 85 2.34 -6.30 -0.72
C ILE A 85 2.08 -7.12 -1.98
N GLY A 86 3.13 -7.55 -2.68
CA GLY A 86 3.01 -8.42 -3.84
C GLY A 86 2.37 -9.76 -3.56
N VAL A 87 2.84 -10.46 -2.52
CA VAL A 87 2.26 -11.74 -2.10
C VAL A 87 0.80 -11.58 -1.67
N ALA A 88 0.49 -10.54 -0.87
CA ALA A 88 -0.87 -10.26 -0.45
C ALA A 88 -1.80 -9.95 -1.64
N SER A 89 -1.32 -9.15 -2.59
CA SER A 89 -2.04 -8.82 -3.83
C SER A 89 -2.32 -10.06 -4.68
N TYR A 90 -1.33 -10.93 -4.83
CA TYR A 90 -1.48 -12.18 -5.54
C TYR A 90 -2.54 -13.09 -4.90
N LEU A 91 -2.45 -13.32 -3.59
CA LEU A 91 -3.41 -14.16 -2.86
C LEU A 91 -4.83 -13.61 -2.97
N ARG A 92 -4.98 -12.28 -2.82
CA ARG A 92 -6.27 -11.61 -2.98
C ARG A 92 -6.88 -11.80 -4.36
N ILE A 93 -6.07 -11.65 -5.41
CA ILE A 93 -6.52 -11.85 -6.78
C ILE A 93 -7.00 -13.28 -6.97
N ARG A 94 -6.25 -14.28 -6.47
CA ARG A 94 -6.62 -15.69 -6.56
C ARG A 94 -7.94 -16.01 -5.85
N GLU A 95 -8.11 -15.53 -4.63
CA GLU A 95 -9.39 -15.69 -3.90
C GLU A 95 -10.56 -15.05 -4.65
N GLY A 96 -10.30 -13.98 -5.40
CA GLY A 96 -11.26 -13.29 -6.24
C GLY A 96 -11.56 -13.96 -7.59
N GLU A 97 -10.79 -14.96 -8.04
CA GLU A 97 -10.87 -15.53 -9.40
C GLU A 97 -12.27 -16.05 -9.73
N ALA A 98 -12.89 -16.83 -8.84
CA ALA A 98 -14.23 -17.37 -9.06
C ALA A 98 -15.28 -16.27 -9.27
N ASN A 99 -15.17 -15.15 -8.55
CA ASN A 99 -16.08 -14.01 -8.72
C ASN A 99 -15.88 -13.32 -10.07
N TYR A 100 -14.63 -13.22 -10.55
CA TYR A 100 -14.33 -12.67 -11.87
C TYR A 100 -14.81 -13.58 -12.99
N GLU A 101 -14.73 -14.90 -12.83
CA GLU A 101 -15.28 -15.85 -13.79
C GLU A 101 -16.80 -15.72 -13.91
N VAL A 102 -17.53 -15.60 -12.79
CA VAL A 102 -18.97 -15.32 -12.83
C VAL A 102 -19.26 -14.01 -13.59
N MET A 103 -18.47 -12.95 -13.39
CA MET A 103 -18.61 -11.71 -14.16
C MET A 103 -18.38 -11.91 -15.66
N LYS A 104 -17.38 -12.73 -16.06
CA LYS A 104 -17.14 -13.09 -17.47
C LYS A 104 -18.32 -13.83 -18.07
N THR A 105 -18.91 -14.80 -17.36
CA THR A 105 -20.11 -15.52 -17.85
C THR A 105 -21.31 -14.59 -18.04
N CYS A 106 -21.38 -13.50 -17.27
CA CYS A 106 -22.39 -12.45 -17.41
C CYS A 106 -22.05 -11.43 -18.51
N GLY A 107 -20.99 -11.64 -19.30
CA GLY A 107 -20.58 -10.79 -20.42
C GLY A 107 -19.67 -9.62 -20.05
N ALA A 108 -19.07 -9.60 -18.86
CA ALA A 108 -18.08 -8.58 -18.52
C ALA A 108 -16.79 -8.77 -19.35
N SER A 109 -16.28 -7.68 -19.92
CA SER A 109 -15.03 -7.72 -20.68
C SER A 109 -13.81 -7.80 -19.75
N PRO A 110 -12.68 -8.38 -20.19
CA PRO A 110 -11.44 -8.41 -19.41
C PRO A 110 -10.99 -7.02 -18.92
N ALA A 111 -11.18 -5.99 -19.75
CA ALA A 111 -10.85 -4.62 -19.40
C ALA A 111 -11.72 -4.06 -18.25
N GLN A 112 -12.99 -4.46 -18.15
CA GLN A 112 -13.88 -4.08 -17.04
C GLN A 112 -13.45 -4.75 -15.74
N ILE A 113 -13.09 -6.03 -15.80
CA ILE A 113 -12.60 -6.78 -14.64
C ILE A 113 -11.29 -6.17 -14.14
N LEU A 114 -10.37 -5.83 -15.04
CA LEU A 114 -9.12 -5.16 -14.68
C LEU A 114 -9.38 -3.80 -14.02
N LYS A 115 -10.27 -2.97 -14.58
CA LYS A 115 -10.63 -1.67 -13.98
C LYS A 115 -11.22 -1.81 -12.58
N LEU A 116 -12.10 -2.79 -12.36
CA LEU A 116 -12.65 -3.07 -11.03
C LEU A 116 -11.56 -3.49 -10.05
N CYS A 117 -10.68 -4.40 -10.47
CA CYS A 117 -9.55 -4.86 -9.65
C CYS A 117 -8.60 -3.70 -9.30
N LEU A 118 -8.30 -2.81 -10.25
CA LEU A 118 -7.49 -1.62 -10.01
C LEU A 118 -8.16 -0.66 -9.02
N ALA A 119 -9.47 -0.44 -9.14
CA ALA A 119 -10.22 0.41 -8.21
C ALA A 119 -10.21 -0.17 -6.78
N GLU A 120 -10.34 -1.49 -6.63
CA GLU A 120 -10.25 -2.15 -5.32
C GLU A 120 -8.87 -2.02 -4.70
N ASN A 121 -7.82 -2.31 -5.46
CA ASN A 121 -6.45 -2.21 -4.97
C ASN A 121 -6.04 -0.76 -4.70
N LEU A 122 -6.59 0.21 -5.44
CA LEU A 122 -6.42 1.62 -5.14
C LEU A 122 -7.04 1.99 -3.79
N VAL A 123 -8.27 1.55 -3.51
CA VAL A 123 -8.93 1.82 -2.22
C VAL A 123 -8.19 1.15 -1.07
N ILE A 124 -7.80 -0.11 -1.24
CA ILE A 124 -7.08 -0.88 -0.23
C ILE A 124 -5.68 -0.31 0.00
N GLY A 125 -4.95 0.03 -1.07
CA GLY A 125 -3.65 0.69 -1.01
C GLY A 125 -3.72 2.06 -0.34
N LEU A 126 -4.73 2.87 -0.65
CA LEU A 126 -4.96 4.16 0.02
C LEU A 126 -5.22 3.97 1.51
N ALA A 127 -6.12 3.06 1.88
CA ALA A 127 -6.45 2.79 3.27
C ALA A 127 -5.24 2.22 4.04
N GLY A 128 -4.56 1.22 3.49
CA GLY A 128 -3.39 0.60 4.10
C GLY A 128 -2.21 1.58 4.21
N GLY A 129 -1.83 2.23 3.11
CA GLY A 129 -0.71 3.15 3.07
C GLY A 129 -0.88 4.36 4.00
N THR A 130 -2.08 4.94 4.05
CA THR A 130 -2.37 6.04 4.99
C THR A 130 -2.35 5.57 6.44
N LEU A 131 -3.00 4.45 6.78
CA LEU A 131 -2.95 3.90 8.13
C LEU A 131 -1.53 3.53 8.57
N GLY A 132 -0.72 3.01 7.64
CA GLY A 132 0.69 2.70 7.88
C GLY A 132 1.51 3.95 8.21
N ALA A 133 1.39 5.00 7.40
CA ALA A 133 2.09 6.27 7.60
C ALA A 133 1.67 6.97 8.92
N PHE A 134 0.37 6.96 9.24
CA PHE A 134 -0.09 7.50 10.52
C PHE A 134 0.36 6.63 11.71
N GLY A 135 0.33 5.31 11.56
CA GLY A 135 0.74 4.37 12.59
C GLY A 135 2.24 4.45 12.90
N SER A 136 3.09 4.61 11.88
CA SER A 136 4.53 4.81 12.08
C SER A 136 4.83 6.14 12.75
N LEU A 137 4.16 7.22 12.36
CA LEU A 137 4.31 8.52 13.02
C LEU A 137 3.97 8.43 14.50
N LEU A 138 2.84 7.81 14.84
CA LEU A 138 2.44 7.63 16.23
C LEU A 138 3.44 6.77 17.01
N THR A 139 3.91 5.67 16.41
CA THR A 139 4.91 4.77 17.00
C THR A 139 6.22 5.50 17.25
N PHE A 140 6.68 6.28 16.28
CA PHE A 140 7.88 7.09 16.38
C PHE A 140 7.77 8.13 17.51
N LEU A 141 6.66 8.86 17.60
CA LEU A 141 6.41 9.81 18.68
C LEU A 141 6.45 9.15 20.06
N ILE A 142 5.87 7.96 20.20
CA ILE A 142 5.90 7.19 21.46
C ILE A 142 7.32 6.76 21.79
N ILE A 143 8.07 6.21 20.82
CA ILE A 143 9.45 5.77 21.03
C ILE A 143 10.33 6.95 21.44
N CYS A 144 10.32 8.04 20.67
CA CYS A 144 11.14 9.22 20.98
C CYS A 144 10.74 9.88 22.30
N GLY A 145 9.43 10.03 22.55
CA GLY A 145 8.92 10.58 23.81
C GLY A 145 9.31 9.72 25.02
N SER A 146 9.35 8.40 24.88
CA SER A 146 9.74 7.48 25.95
C SER A 146 11.25 7.40 26.19
N GLN A 147 12.08 7.49 25.14
CA GLN A 147 13.54 7.32 25.23
C GLN A 147 14.27 8.63 25.55
N PHE A 148 13.86 9.73 24.93
CA PHE A 148 14.54 11.03 25.03
C PHE A 148 13.73 12.05 25.85
N GLY A 149 12.46 11.74 26.14
CA GLY A 149 11.55 12.62 26.87
C GLY A 149 10.68 13.47 25.94
N TRP A 150 9.49 13.79 26.44
CA TRP A 150 8.46 14.58 25.73
C TRP A 150 8.83 16.02 25.34
N PRO A 151 9.91 16.66 25.83
CA PRO A 151 10.34 17.94 25.26
C PRO A 151 11.19 17.78 24.00
N LEU A 152 11.95 16.68 23.87
CA LEU A 152 12.94 16.50 22.80
C LEU A 152 12.33 16.07 21.46
N TRP A 153 11.08 15.60 21.41
CA TRP A 153 10.42 15.32 20.13
C TRP A 153 10.15 16.59 19.30
N LEU A 154 10.09 17.77 19.93
CA LEU A 154 9.94 19.05 19.22
C LEU A 154 11.19 19.42 18.40
N LEU A 155 12.34 18.82 18.72
CA LEU A 155 13.57 18.94 17.95
C LEU A 155 13.66 17.89 16.83
N SER A 156 12.70 16.95 16.77
CA SER A 156 12.66 15.97 15.70
C SER A 156 12.37 16.66 14.35
N PRO A 157 13.03 16.23 13.25
CA PRO A 157 12.77 16.72 11.90
C PRO A 157 11.40 16.24 11.37
N THR A 158 10.32 16.67 12.02
CA THR A 158 8.93 16.22 11.78
C THR A 158 8.46 16.44 10.35
N PHE A 159 9.02 17.42 9.64
CA PHE A 159 8.69 17.66 8.24
C PHE A 159 9.26 16.56 7.34
N GLU A 160 10.50 16.18 7.56
CA GLU A 160 11.20 15.10 6.87
C GLU A 160 10.44 13.77 7.05
N TYR A 161 9.95 13.51 8.27
CA TYR A 161 9.08 12.38 8.57
C TYR A 161 7.75 12.39 7.81
N LEU A 162 7.13 13.56 7.70
CA LEU A 162 5.85 13.69 6.99
C LEU A 162 6.04 13.48 5.48
N VAL A 163 7.15 13.99 4.93
CA VAL A 163 7.52 13.79 3.53
C VAL A 163 7.83 12.33 3.25
N SER A 164 8.61 11.65 4.10
CA SER A 164 8.89 10.22 3.92
C SER A 164 7.65 9.36 4.07
N GLY A 165 6.80 9.63 5.07
CA GLY A 165 5.54 8.94 5.23
C GLY A 165 4.62 9.09 4.01
N ALA A 166 4.60 10.28 3.40
CA ALA A 166 3.87 10.51 2.16
C ALA A 166 4.46 9.71 0.98
N ILE A 167 5.79 9.67 0.85
CA ILE A 167 6.47 8.87 -0.19
C ILE A 167 6.18 7.38 0.00
N THR A 168 6.32 6.85 1.23
CA THR A 168 6.02 5.45 1.57
C THR A 168 4.57 5.11 1.25
N ALA A 169 3.62 5.99 1.60
CA ALA A 169 2.21 5.82 1.25
C ALA A 169 2.00 5.77 -0.28
N ILE A 170 2.56 6.73 -1.04
CA ILE A 170 2.46 6.77 -2.50
C ILE A 170 3.01 5.49 -3.14
N ILE A 171 4.17 5.03 -2.66
CA ILE A 171 4.79 3.81 -3.16
C ILE A 171 3.92 2.60 -2.84
N SER A 172 3.43 2.46 -1.60
CA SER A 172 2.57 1.34 -1.22
C SER A 172 1.30 1.25 -2.09
N ILE A 173 0.72 2.41 -2.43
CA ILE A 173 -0.41 2.52 -3.37
C ILE A 173 0.02 2.09 -4.77
N GLY A 174 1.14 2.61 -5.27
CA GLY A 174 1.67 2.28 -6.59
C GLY A 174 1.93 0.79 -6.74
N VAL A 175 2.60 0.18 -5.75
CA VAL A 175 2.87 -1.26 -5.71
C VAL A 175 1.57 -2.07 -5.71
N SER A 176 0.60 -1.68 -4.89
CA SER A 176 -0.71 -2.35 -4.82
C SER A 176 -1.46 -2.32 -6.17
N ILE A 177 -1.28 -1.27 -6.97
CA ILE A 177 -1.90 -1.12 -8.30
C ILE A 177 -1.12 -1.89 -9.38
N LEU A 178 0.22 -1.88 -9.32
CA LEU A 178 1.08 -2.51 -10.32
C LEU A 178 0.95 -4.03 -10.34
N PHE A 179 0.80 -4.67 -9.18
CA PHE A 179 0.69 -6.13 -9.10
C PHE A 179 -0.50 -6.71 -9.88
N PRO A 180 -1.74 -6.20 -9.73
CA PRO A 180 -2.87 -6.59 -10.57
C PRO A 180 -2.60 -6.48 -12.06
N ILE A 181 -1.89 -5.43 -12.51
CA ILE A 181 -1.56 -5.24 -13.93
C ILE A 181 -0.63 -6.35 -14.41
N LEU A 182 0.46 -6.59 -13.66
CA LEU A 182 1.44 -7.64 -13.98
C LEU A 182 0.80 -9.03 -14.03
N PHE A 183 -0.06 -9.36 -13.07
CA PHE A 183 -0.75 -10.65 -13.04
C PHE A 183 -1.85 -10.78 -14.08
N SER A 184 -2.53 -9.68 -14.44
CA SER A 184 -3.56 -9.72 -15.49
C SER A 184 -3.01 -10.16 -16.84
N HIS A 185 -1.76 -9.79 -17.16
CA HIS A 185 -1.10 -10.27 -18.38
C HIS A 185 -0.80 -11.79 -18.35
N ILE A 186 -0.58 -12.36 -17.16
CA ILE A 186 -0.26 -13.78 -17.01
C ILE A 186 -1.52 -14.64 -17.05
N SER A 187 -2.63 -14.20 -16.44
CA SER A 187 -3.87 -14.99 -16.39
C SER A 187 -4.76 -14.81 -17.63
N LEU A 188 -4.75 -13.65 -18.27
CA LEU A 188 -5.56 -13.39 -19.46
C LEU A 188 -5.03 -14.03 -20.73
N ASN A 189 -3.77 -14.48 -20.77
CA ASN A 189 -3.19 -15.16 -21.93
C ASN A 189 -3.46 -16.67 -21.96
N LYS A 190 -4.12 -17.22 -20.93
CA LYS A 190 -4.43 -18.67 -20.84
C LYS A 190 -5.80 -19.05 -21.38
N TYR A 191 -6.61 -18.08 -21.83
CA TYR A 191 -7.98 -18.27 -22.33
C TYR A 191 -8.22 -17.37 -23.54
#